data_AF-A0A944KBP6-F1
#
_entry.id   AF-A0A944KBP6-F1
#
_cell.length_a   1.000
_cell.length_b   1.000
_cell.length_c   1.000
_cell.angle_alpha   90.00
_cell.angle_beta   90.00
_cell.angle_gamma   90.00
#
_symmetry.space_group_name_H-M   'P 1'
#
loop_
_entity.id
_entity.type
_entity.pdbx_description
1 polymer ?
#
loop_
_entity_poly.entity_id
_entity_poly.type
_entity_poly.pdbx_seq_one_letter_code
_entity_poly.pdbx_strand_id
1 'polypeptide(L)' 'MPPRPRPHGLLRPATARINQRIRRLMDEPNNEARAEEYRRLLVAWAEATRADLVKAA' A
#
# COMPACT_ATOMS: atom_id res chain seq x y z
N MET A 1 29.06 -3.99 12.75
CA MET A 1 28.20 -4.85 11.90
C MET A 1 27.04 -4.01 11.39
N PRO A 2 26.86 -3.83 10.06
CA PRO A 2 25.67 -3.15 9.55
C PRO A 2 24.45 -4.08 9.69
N PRO A 3 23.24 -3.55 9.96
CA PRO A 3 22.05 -4.37 10.08
C PRO A 3 21.77 -5.04 8.72
N ARG A 4 21.65 -6.37 8.72
CA ARG A 4 21.27 -7.13 7.53
C ARG A 4 19.90 -6.63 7.06
N PRO A 5 19.72 -6.30 5.77
CA PRO A 5 18.41 -5.98 5.24
C PRO A 5 17.54 -7.23 5.43
N ARG A 6 16.58 -7.15 6.35
CA ARG A 6 15.55 -8.17 6.46
C ARG A 6 14.85 -8.22 5.10
N PRO A 7 14.52 -9.40 4.56
CA PRO A 7 13.71 -9.45 3.36
C PRO A 7 12.43 -8.72 3.73
N HIS A 8 12.25 -7.52 3.19
CA HIS A 8 10.98 -6.81 3.28
C HIS A 8 9.97 -7.80 2.72
N GLY A 9 9.19 -8.42 3.62
CA GLY A 9 8.33 -9.55 3.31
C GLY A 9 7.63 -9.26 2.00
N LEU A 10 7.90 -10.13 1.01
CA LEU A 10 7.61 -9.94 -0.41
C LEU A 10 6.47 -8.95 -0.60
N LEU A 11 6.82 -7.69 -0.91
CA LEU A 11 5.85 -6.65 -1.21
C LEU A 11 5.07 -7.16 -2.42
N ARG A 12 3.87 -7.70 -2.18
CA ARG A 12 3.09 -8.38 -3.20
C ARG A 12 2.74 -7.35 -4.29
N PRO A 13 2.78 -7.72 -5.58
CA PRO A 13 2.71 -6.72 -6.66
C PRO A 13 1.46 -5.83 -6.61
N ALA A 14 0.31 -6.37 -6.16
CA ALA A 14 -0.93 -5.62 -6.02
C ALA A 14 -0.85 -4.55 -4.91
N THR A 15 -0.42 -4.93 -3.71
CA THR A 15 -0.25 -4.00 -2.59
C THR A 15 0.91 -3.02 -2.81
N ALA A 16 1.95 -3.43 -3.53
CA ALA A 16 3.07 -2.57 -3.90
C ALA A 16 2.63 -1.40 -4.80
N ARG A 17 1.75 -1.64 -5.78
CA ARG A 17 1.19 -0.59 -6.65
C ARG A 17 0.33 0.40 -5.86
N ILE A 18 -0.51 -0.11 -4.95
CA ILE A 18 -1.35 0.73 -4.08
C ILE A 18 -0.48 1.58 -3.15
N ASN A 19 0.54 0.98 -2.52
CA ASN A 19 1.49 1.69 -1.68
C ASN A 19 2.28 2.77 -2.44
N GLN A 20 2.69 2.49 -3.68
CA GLN A 20 3.33 3.51 -4.53
C GLN A 20 2.39 4.67 -4.84
N ARG A 21 1.12 4.39 -5.13
CA ARG A 21 0.11 5.43 -5.36
C ARG A 21 -0.13 6.28 -4.11
N ILE A 22 -0.23 5.65 -2.93
CA ILE A 22 -0.33 6.35 -1.64
C ILE A 22 0.87 7.27 -1.42
N ARG A 23 2.10 6.79 -1.69
CA ARG A 23 3.30 7.62 -1.55
C ARG A 23 3.26 8.85 -2.46
N ARG A 24 2.90 8.68 -3.73
CA ARG A 24 2.73 9.80 -4.68
C ARG A 24 1.63 10.77 -4.23
N LEU A 25 0.55 10.25 -3.65
CA LEU A 25 -0.54 11.06 -3.14
C LEU A 25 -0.11 11.96 -1.98
N MET A 26 0.86 11.56 -1.17
CA MET A 26 1.40 12.40 -0.09
C MET A 26 2.17 13.61 -0.59
N ASP A 27 2.67 13.56 -1.83
CA ASP A 27 3.34 14.70 -2.49
C ASP A 27 2.32 15.71 -3.06
N GLU A 28 1.03 15.36 -3.11
CA GLU A 28 -0.04 16.24 -3.60
C GLU A 28 -0.54 17.20 -2.49
N PRO A 29 -1.05 18.40 -2.83
CA PRO A 29 -1.59 19.35 -1.86
C PRO A 29 -2.69 18.78 -0.97
N ASN A 30 -2.71 19.17 0.31
CA ASN A 30 -3.71 18.70 1.26
C ASN A 30 -5.10 19.32 0.99
N ASN A 31 -5.87 18.65 0.15
CA ASN A 31 -7.24 19.02 -0.19
C ASN A 31 -8.20 17.83 0.01
N GLU A 32 -9.50 18.11 -0.07
CA GLU A 32 -10.54 17.09 0.09
C GLU A 32 -10.45 15.97 -0.96
N ALA A 33 -10.06 16.31 -2.20
CA ALA A 33 -9.86 15.33 -3.25
C ALA A 33 -8.74 14.32 -2.90
N ARG A 34 -7.64 14.80 -2.30
CA ARG A 34 -6.55 13.97 -1.80
C ARG A 34 -7.01 13.07 -0.66
N ALA A 35 -7.80 13.60 0.28
CA ALA A 35 -8.33 12.82 1.39
C ALA A 35 -9.25 11.69 0.90
N GLU A 36 -10.12 11.98 -0.06
CA GLU A 36 -11.02 11.00 -0.67
C GLU A 36 -10.26 9.93 -1.46
N GLU A 37 -9.27 10.32 -2.27
CA GLU A 37 -8.40 9.38 -2.98
C GLU A 37 -7.61 8.50 -2.00
N TYR A 38 -7.10 9.07 -0.91
CA TYR A 38 -6.38 8.32 0.13
C TYR A 38 -7.29 7.27 0.77
N ARG A 39 -8.53 7.64 1.10
CA ARG A 39 -9.54 6.73 1.64
C ARG A 39 -9.82 5.57 0.69
N ARG A 40 -9.97 5.83 -0.62
CA ARG A 40 -10.16 4.78 -1.64
C ARG A 40 -8.98 3.83 -1.72
N LEU A 41 -7.76 4.35 -1.68
CA LEU A 41 -6.54 3.55 -1.70
C LEU A 41 -6.41 2.66 -0.45
N LEU A 42 -6.81 3.14 0.73
CA LEU A 42 -6.83 2.34 1.95
C LEU A 42 -7.81 1.16 1.87
N VAL A 43 -9.01 1.39 1.31
CA VAL A 43 -9.99 0.32 1.07
C VAL A 43 -9.42 -0.72 0.10
N ALA A 44 -8.89 -0.27 -1.04
CA ALA A 44 -8.27 -1.16 -2.02
C ALA A 44 -7.09 -1.95 -1.44
N TRP A 45 -6.29 -1.33 -0.57
CA TRP A 45 -5.20 -2.00 0.12
C TRP A 45 -5.69 -3.10 1.06
N ALA A 46 -6.76 -2.83 1.83
CA ALA A 46 -7.35 -3.80 2.74
C ALA A 46 -7.95 -5.00 1.98
N GLU A 47 -8.65 -4.76 0.88
CA GLU A 47 -9.20 -5.81 0.02
C GLU A 47 -8.11 -6.67 -0.61
N ALA A 48 -7.08 -6.05 -1.19
CA ALA A 48 -5.96 -6.76 -1.78
C ALA A 48 -5.24 -7.63 -0.73
N THR A 49 -5.02 -7.10 0.46
CA THR A 49 -4.40 -7.84 1.57
C THR A 49 -5.28 -9.01 2.02
N ARG A 50 -6.60 -8.84 2.09
CA ARG A 50 -7.54 -9.92 2.47
C ARG A 50 -7.60 -11.03 1.42
N ALA A 51 -7.69 -10.69 0.13
CA ALA A 51 -7.68 -11.65 -0.96
C ALA A 51 -6.38 -12.47 -0.98
N ASP A 52 -5.27 -11.81 -0.63
CA ASP A 52 -3.95 -12.41 -0.54
C ASP A 52 -3.78 -13.38 0.65
N LEU A 53 -4.45 -13.12 1.77
CA LEU A 53 -4.51 -14.04 2.92
C LEU A 53 -5.32 -15.29 2.60
N VAL A 54 -6.47 -15.13 1.92
CA VAL A 54 -7.34 -16.26 1.54
C VAL A 54 -6.66 -17.21 0.54
N LYS A 55 -5.85 -16.69 -0.39
CA LYS A 55 -5.10 -17.53 -1.35
C LYS A 55 -3.90 -18.28 -0.73
N ALA A 56 -3.47 -17.89 0.47
CA ALA A 56 -2.29 -18.45 1.13
C ALA A 56 -2.64 -19.46 2.24
N ALA A 57 -3.94 -19.66 2.52
CA ALA A 57 -4.47 -20.63 3.47
C ALA A 57 -4.96 -21.90 2.74
#